data_AF-A0A9X2H144-F1
#
_entry.id   AF-A0A9X2H144-F1
#
_cell.length_a   1.000
_cell.length_b   1.000
_cell.length_c   1.000
_cell.angle_alpha   90.00
_cell.angle_beta   90.00
_cell.angle_gamma   90.00
#
_symmetry.space_group_name_H-M   'P 1'
#
loop_
_entity.id
_entity.type
_entity.pdbx_description
1 polymer ?
#
loop_
_entity_poly.entity_id
_entity_poly.type
_entity_poly.pdbx_seq_one_letter_code
_entity_poly.pdbx_strand_id
1 'polypeptide(L)'
;MPVSTVAIPVGQWLVSPEGVRWWFDSGSFALDFATTGPLGQQTTGGTAGGTAGDTAGASVGGAPGDAPGGAAGGAPAAHEQLHAPDDLTEWLRERFPVQMGAARSRDLFDAVALRDAIARMARSAARGEDARGADIDVVNLYAATPDIPPTLAGGTRQAGRSVHTVSQALATIARDAVDVFSPDNAGRLRECDGADCTMVYLDTSRAATRRWCSMQRCGNRAKVRAHRARKAGNARAAAPDASAAPAAPAAPTASTAPAAPAAPTSSAAAVSSAAPAAETATASTPAEGRRAEQTAA
;
A
#
# COMPACT_ATOMS: atom_id res chain seq x y z
N MET A 1 17.51 -3.45 15.15
CA MET A 1 16.96 -2.53 16.17
C MET A 1 16.49 -1.29 15.43
N PRO A 2 15.33 -0.71 15.77
CA PRO A 2 14.80 0.45 15.06
C PRO A 2 15.82 1.60 15.08
N VAL A 3 16.22 2.06 13.90
CA VAL A 3 17.33 3.02 13.74
C VAL A 3 16.91 4.43 14.18
N SER A 4 15.64 4.78 13.99
CA SER A 4 15.05 6.04 14.44
C SER A 4 14.69 6.00 15.93
N THR A 5 15.40 6.75 16.77
CA THR A 5 15.18 6.78 18.23
C THR A 5 14.13 7.80 18.69
N VAL A 6 13.50 8.51 17.76
CA VAL A 6 12.31 9.34 18.02
C VAL A 6 11.07 8.49 17.75
N ALA A 7 10.21 8.31 18.75
CA ALA A 7 8.97 7.55 18.63
C ALA A 7 7.90 8.37 17.88
N ILE A 8 8.01 8.43 16.55
CA ILE A 8 7.07 9.15 15.68
C ILE A 8 5.76 8.33 15.53
N PRO A 9 4.56 8.92 15.74
CA PRO A 9 3.31 8.18 15.59
C PRO A 9 3.03 7.81 14.12
N VAL A 10 3.11 6.53 13.79
CA VAL A 10 2.84 5.96 12.46
C VAL A 10 1.36 5.98 12.11
N GLY A 11 1.05 6.27 10.84
CA GLY A 11 -0.29 6.37 10.29
C GLY A 11 -0.81 7.81 10.33
N GLN A 12 -1.72 8.12 9.41
CA GLN A 12 -2.26 9.46 9.22
C GLN A 12 -3.72 9.47 8.76
N TRP A 13 -4.38 10.60 8.96
CA TRP A 13 -5.72 10.85 8.42
C TRP A 13 -5.60 11.30 6.98
N LEU A 14 -6.12 10.49 6.04
CA LEU A 14 -6.28 10.90 4.66
C LEU A 14 -7.73 11.30 4.38
N VAL A 15 -7.93 12.14 3.37
CA VAL A 15 -9.25 12.53 2.85
C VAL A 15 -9.34 12.07 1.40
N SER A 16 -10.50 11.57 0.98
CA SER A 16 -10.72 11.20 -0.43
C SER A 16 -11.23 12.40 -1.25
N PRO A 17 -11.19 12.35 -2.59
CA PRO A 17 -11.75 13.42 -3.43
C PRO A 17 -13.24 13.71 -3.16
N GLU A 18 -13.97 12.73 -2.63
CA GLU A 18 -15.37 12.84 -2.21
C GLU A 18 -15.55 13.36 -0.76
N GLY A 19 -14.48 13.89 -0.15
CA GLY A 19 -14.47 14.43 1.22
C GLY A 19 -14.43 13.38 2.33
N VAL A 20 -14.30 12.08 2.03
CA VAL A 20 -14.37 11.02 3.03
C VAL A 20 -13.04 10.89 3.77
N ARG A 21 -12.98 11.40 5.01
CA ARG A 21 -11.86 11.22 5.93
C ARG A 21 -11.78 9.78 6.45
N TRP A 22 -10.59 9.19 6.47
CA TRP A 22 -10.33 7.81 6.90
C TRP A 22 -8.92 7.69 7.50
N TRP A 23 -8.74 6.81 8.48
CA TRP A 23 -7.39 6.50 8.99
C TRP A 23 -6.69 5.54 8.02
N PHE A 24 -5.52 5.94 7.55
CA PHE A 24 -4.57 5.08 6.85
C PHE A 24 -3.41 4.76 7.81
N ASP A 25 -3.25 3.48 8.09
CA ASP A 25 -2.08 2.97 8.80
C ASP A 25 -1.13 2.38 7.75
N SER A 26 0.03 3.00 7.59
CA SER A 26 1.07 2.65 6.64
C SER A 26 2.05 1.59 7.16
N GLY A 27 2.05 1.33 8.47
CA GLY A 27 3.03 0.49 9.16
C GLY A 27 4.43 1.08 9.33
N SER A 28 4.74 2.26 8.77
CA SER A 28 6.04 2.96 8.94
C SER A 28 5.97 4.44 8.57
N PHE A 29 6.84 5.27 9.16
CA PHE A 29 6.79 6.72 8.96
C PHE A 29 7.30 7.14 7.57
N ALA A 30 8.26 6.40 7.01
CA ALA A 30 8.70 6.55 5.64
C ALA A 30 7.57 6.30 4.63
N LEU A 31 6.65 5.36 4.90
CA LEU A 31 5.50 5.11 4.04
C LEU A 31 4.38 6.16 4.23
N ASP A 32 4.20 6.73 5.42
CA ASP A 32 3.35 7.94 5.57
C ASP A 32 3.87 9.06 4.67
N PHE A 33 5.16 9.39 4.76
CA PHE A 33 5.80 10.40 3.94
C PHE A 33 5.66 10.10 2.43
N ALA A 34 5.91 8.86 2.01
CA ALA A 34 5.74 8.42 0.62
C ALA A 34 4.31 8.61 0.08
N THR A 35 3.30 8.68 0.96
CA THR A 35 1.88 8.91 0.60
C THR A 35 1.44 10.38 0.60
N THR A 36 2.36 11.32 0.85
CA THR A 36 2.14 12.77 0.64
C THR A 36 2.19 13.18 -0.84
N GLY A 37 2.46 12.23 -1.74
CA GLY A 37 2.55 12.44 -3.18
C GLY A 37 1.82 11.36 -3.98
N PRO A 38 1.69 11.53 -5.31
CA PRO A 38 0.99 10.58 -6.17
C PRO A 38 1.67 9.21 -6.19
N LEU A 39 1.03 8.21 -5.58
CA LEU A 39 1.50 6.82 -5.59
C LEU A 39 1.37 6.15 -6.97
N GLY A 40 2.28 6.48 -7.89
CA GLY A 40 2.55 5.69 -9.09
C GLY A 40 2.17 6.34 -10.42
N GLN A 41 1.78 7.61 -10.47
CA GLN A 41 1.83 8.35 -11.73
C GLN A 41 3.26 8.82 -11.98
N GLN A 42 3.81 8.50 -13.15
CA GLN A 42 5.06 9.09 -13.59
C GLN A 42 4.80 10.56 -13.90
N THR A 43 5.55 11.47 -13.28
CA THR A 43 5.66 12.84 -13.77
C THR A 43 6.32 12.78 -15.14
N THR A 44 5.53 12.91 -16.20
CA THR A 44 6.05 13.01 -17.57
C THR A 44 6.98 14.22 -17.63
N GLY A 45 8.28 13.95 -17.75
CA GLY A 45 9.32 14.93 -17.42
C GLY A 45 9.16 16.23 -18.19
N GLY A 46 9.17 17.35 -17.47
CA GLY A 46 9.13 18.69 -18.05
C GLY A 46 10.43 19.01 -18.78
N THR A 47 10.57 18.53 -20.02
CA THR A 47 11.64 18.95 -20.93
C THR A 47 11.53 20.44 -21.21
N ALA A 48 12.57 21.21 -20.87
CA ALA A 48 12.66 22.61 -21.22
C ALA A 48 12.79 22.78 -22.74
N GLY A 49 11.92 23.61 -23.32
CA GLY A 49 11.94 23.97 -24.75
C GLY A 49 10.89 25.05 -25.04
N GLY A 50 11.20 25.96 -25.95
CA GLY A 50 10.25 26.98 -26.43
C GLY A 50 9.22 26.39 -27.42
N THR A 51 8.30 27.19 -27.99
CA THR A 51 8.26 28.66 -28.11
C THR A 51 6.81 29.20 -28.06
N ALA A 52 6.65 30.52 -28.08
CA ALA A 52 5.35 31.19 -28.11
C ALA A 52 4.52 30.90 -29.38
N GLY A 53 3.19 31.04 -29.26
CA GLY A 53 2.18 30.98 -30.31
C GLY A 53 0.86 31.56 -29.79
N ASP A 54 0.05 32.17 -30.66
CA ASP A 54 -0.86 33.27 -30.26
C ASP A 54 -2.37 33.00 -30.46
N THR A 55 -3.20 33.87 -29.88
CA THR A 55 -4.64 34.13 -30.17
C THR A 55 -5.74 33.06 -29.93
N ALA A 56 -6.58 33.39 -28.94
CA ALA A 56 -8.06 33.36 -28.85
C ALA A 56 -8.95 32.57 -29.86
N GLY A 57 -10.03 31.93 -29.36
CA GLY A 57 -11.16 31.48 -30.19
C GLY A 57 -12.38 30.85 -29.48
N ALA A 58 -13.48 31.60 -29.41
CA ALA A 58 -14.90 31.18 -29.35
C ALA A 58 -15.45 30.24 -28.25
N SER A 59 -16.68 30.54 -27.81
CA SER A 59 -17.52 29.71 -26.93
C SER A 59 -18.77 29.21 -27.66
N VAL A 60 -19.23 27.98 -27.35
CA VAL A 60 -20.62 27.52 -27.59
C VAL A 60 -21.03 26.64 -26.41
N GLY A 61 -22.26 26.81 -25.91
CA GLY A 61 -22.79 26.04 -24.78
C GLY A 61 -23.64 24.83 -25.20
N GLY A 62 -23.79 23.87 -24.28
CA GLY A 62 -24.73 22.75 -24.38
C GLY A 62 -25.33 22.44 -23.01
N ALA A 63 -26.63 22.19 -22.95
CA ALA A 63 -27.36 21.94 -21.69
C ALA A 63 -27.17 20.49 -21.20
N PRO A 64 -27.27 20.22 -19.88
CA PRO A 64 -27.11 18.88 -19.33
C PRO A 64 -28.31 17.96 -19.66
N GLY A 65 -28.01 16.69 -19.95
CA GLY A 65 -28.95 15.58 -19.95
C GLY A 65 -28.73 14.69 -18.73
N ASP A 66 -29.81 14.20 -18.12
CA ASP A 66 -29.78 13.60 -16.79
C ASP A 66 -29.68 12.06 -16.79
N ALA A 67 -29.21 11.52 -15.65
CA ALA A 67 -29.23 10.11 -15.22
C ALA A 67 -28.41 9.03 -16.01
N PRO A 68 -28.10 7.88 -15.38
CA PRO A 68 -28.02 7.56 -13.95
C PRO A 68 -26.61 7.09 -13.50
N GLY A 69 -26.36 7.12 -12.18
CA GLY A 69 -25.03 6.93 -11.60
C GLY A 69 -24.38 5.54 -11.81
N GLY A 70 -23.20 5.53 -12.42
CA GLY A 70 -22.26 4.41 -12.47
C GLY A 70 -20.85 4.89 -12.81
N ALA A 71 -19.83 4.24 -12.26
CA ALA A 71 -18.40 4.47 -12.57
C ALA A 71 -17.85 5.91 -12.38
N ALA A 72 -17.82 6.39 -11.14
CA ALA A 72 -16.85 7.39 -10.69
C ALA A 72 -16.17 6.86 -9.42
N GLY A 73 -14.89 6.46 -9.52
CA GLY A 73 -14.20 5.74 -8.46
C GLY A 73 -12.80 5.30 -8.88
N GLY A 74 -12.00 6.24 -9.38
CA GLY A 74 -10.61 5.97 -9.71
C GLY A 74 -9.74 5.72 -8.47
N ALA A 75 -8.47 5.40 -8.72
CA ALA A 75 -7.42 5.59 -7.72
C ALA A 75 -7.51 7.02 -7.13
N PRO A 76 -7.13 7.25 -5.85
CA PRO A 76 -7.18 8.58 -5.26
C PRO A 76 -6.50 9.60 -6.19
N ALA A 77 -7.28 10.58 -6.66
CA ALA A 77 -6.84 11.57 -7.64
C ALA A 77 -5.54 12.23 -7.14
N ALA A 78 -4.58 12.43 -8.05
CA ALA A 78 -3.17 12.66 -7.77
C ALA A 78 -2.92 13.61 -6.59
N HIS A 79 -2.82 13.04 -5.38
CA HIS A 79 -2.73 13.78 -4.14
C HIS A 79 -1.27 14.11 -3.88
N GLU A 80 -0.81 15.14 -4.59
CA GLU A 80 0.26 15.97 -4.10
C GLU A 80 -0.22 16.71 -2.85
N GLN A 81 0.69 16.92 -1.89
CA GLN A 81 0.51 17.70 -0.67
C GLN A 81 1.63 18.73 -0.49
N LEU A 82 2.77 18.53 -1.16
CA LEU A 82 4.00 19.31 -1.02
C LEU A 82 4.17 20.20 -2.25
N HIS A 83 3.26 21.16 -2.43
CA HIS A 83 3.29 22.13 -3.53
C HIS A 83 4.29 23.27 -3.27
N ALA A 84 4.46 23.66 -2.01
CA ALA A 84 5.30 24.74 -1.54
C ALA A 84 6.14 24.34 -0.30
N PRO A 85 7.21 25.10 0.03
CA PRO A 85 8.02 24.84 1.22
C PRO A 85 7.25 25.01 2.54
N ASP A 86 6.19 25.82 2.55
CA ASP A 86 5.34 26.01 3.72
C ASP A 86 4.51 24.74 4.01
N ASP A 87 4.01 24.04 2.99
CA ASP A 87 3.31 22.75 3.15
C ASP A 87 4.21 21.69 3.80
N LEU A 88 5.46 21.58 3.32
CA LEU A 88 6.48 20.71 3.93
C LEU A 88 6.79 21.15 5.37
N THR A 89 6.79 22.46 5.64
CA THR A 89 7.01 23.00 6.98
C THR A 89 5.86 22.67 7.93
N GLU A 90 4.61 22.72 7.47
CA GLU A 90 3.42 22.33 8.23
C GLU A 90 3.41 20.82 8.49
N TRP A 91 3.61 20.00 7.45
CA TRP A 91 3.68 18.54 7.58
C TRP A 91 4.77 18.09 8.57
N LEU A 92 5.98 18.66 8.48
CA LEU A 92 7.06 18.35 9.41
C LEU A 92 6.72 18.75 10.86
N ARG A 93 5.96 19.82 11.09
CA ARG A 93 5.53 20.26 12.42
C ARG A 93 4.36 19.47 12.99
N GLU A 94 3.46 18.95 12.15
CA GLU A 94 2.39 18.04 12.61
C GLU A 94 2.97 16.68 12.98
N ARG A 95 3.90 16.15 12.17
CA ARG A 95 4.35 14.76 12.29
C ARG A 95 5.50 14.55 13.27
N PHE A 96 6.43 15.49 13.44
CA PHE A 96 7.56 15.34 14.36
C PHE A 96 7.25 15.89 15.76
N PRO A 97 7.50 15.14 16.85
CA PRO A 97 7.27 15.60 18.23
C PRO A 97 8.36 16.56 18.75
N VAL A 98 9.02 17.31 17.86
CA VAL A 98 10.11 18.27 18.17
C VAL A 98 9.94 19.53 17.32
N GLN A 99 10.59 20.63 17.71
CA GLN A 99 10.47 21.89 16.97
C GLN A 99 11.24 21.84 15.64
N MET A 100 10.53 22.04 14.53
CA MET A 100 11.07 22.03 13.18
C MET A 100 11.20 23.44 12.59
N GLY A 101 12.39 23.73 12.05
CA GLY A 101 12.65 24.96 11.28
C GLY A 101 11.84 25.02 9.98
N ALA A 102 11.67 26.22 9.43
CA ALA A 102 10.99 26.41 8.15
C ALA A 102 11.84 25.87 6.98
N ALA A 103 11.20 25.18 6.05
CA ALA A 103 11.79 24.66 4.83
C ALA A 103 11.99 25.77 3.78
N ARG A 104 12.87 25.51 2.81
CA ARG A 104 13.14 26.36 1.65
C ARG A 104 12.84 25.57 0.37
N SER A 105 12.85 26.24 -0.78
CA SER A 105 12.66 25.60 -2.10
C SER A 105 13.64 24.45 -2.37
N ARG A 106 14.86 24.50 -1.79
CA ARG A 106 15.82 23.39 -1.85
C ARG A 106 15.39 22.21 -1.00
N ASP A 107 14.99 22.45 0.25
CA ASP A 107 14.51 21.41 1.16
C ASP A 107 13.25 20.71 0.59
N LEU A 108 12.37 21.46 -0.09
CA LEU A 108 11.21 20.89 -0.81
C LEU A 108 11.64 19.96 -1.95
N PHE A 109 12.59 20.39 -2.78
CA PHE A 109 13.12 19.56 -3.88
C PHE A 109 13.76 18.27 -3.35
N ASP A 110 14.55 18.38 -2.29
CA ASP A 110 15.23 17.26 -1.64
C ASP A 110 14.22 16.29 -0.97
N ALA A 111 13.17 16.83 -0.34
CA ALA A 111 12.08 16.07 0.23
C ALA A 111 11.28 15.29 -0.83
N VAL A 112 10.89 15.93 -1.93
CA VAL A 112 10.17 15.29 -3.04
C VAL A 112 11.03 14.20 -3.69
N ALA A 113 12.32 14.43 -3.87
CA ALA A 113 13.24 13.42 -4.41
C ALA A 113 13.32 12.16 -3.52
N LEU A 114 13.46 12.34 -2.20
CA LEU A 114 13.46 11.23 -1.22
C LEU A 114 12.10 10.51 -1.18
N ARG A 115 11.01 11.28 -1.11
CA ARG A 115 9.63 10.75 -1.09
C ARG A 115 9.37 9.84 -2.29
N ASP A 116 9.66 10.34 -3.48
CA ASP A 116 9.37 9.66 -4.73
C ASP A 116 10.24 8.40 -4.90
N ALA A 117 11.48 8.40 -4.37
CA ALA A 117 12.33 7.21 -4.30
C ALA A 117 11.74 6.14 -3.38
N ILE A 118 11.39 6.50 -2.13
CA ILE A 118 10.73 5.58 -1.17
C ILE A 118 9.43 5.04 -1.79
N ALA A 119 8.62 5.89 -2.43
CA ALA A 119 7.38 5.49 -3.07
C ALA A 119 7.58 4.51 -4.25
N ARG A 120 8.67 4.64 -5.03
CA ARG A 120 9.05 3.68 -6.09
C ARG A 120 9.54 2.35 -5.51
N MET A 121 10.43 2.39 -4.53
CA MET A 121 10.94 1.21 -3.83
C MET A 121 9.81 0.42 -3.17
N ALA A 122 8.87 1.10 -2.51
CA ALA A 122 7.72 0.50 -1.85
C ALA A 122 6.82 -0.29 -2.83
N ARG A 123 6.56 0.26 -4.02
CA ARG A 123 5.78 -0.43 -5.06
C ARG A 123 6.50 -1.65 -5.64
N SER A 124 7.82 -1.53 -5.88
CA SER A 124 8.62 -2.63 -6.43
C SER A 124 8.69 -3.79 -5.42
N ALA A 125 9.04 -3.49 -4.16
CA ALA A 125 9.07 -4.47 -3.07
C ALA A 125 7.71 -5.14 -2.83
N ALA A 126 6.60 -4.40 -2.90
CA ALA A 126 5.24 -4.94 -2.77
C ALA A 126 4.80 -5.88 -3.92
N ARG A 127 5.57 -5.92 -5.01
CA ARG A 127 5.36 -6.79 -6.19
C ARG A 127 6.36 -7.94 -6.29
N GLY A 128 7.40 -7.94 -5.44
CA GLY A 128 8.56 -8.83 -5.59
C GLY A 128 9.51 -8.41 -6.71
N GLU A 129 9.48 -7.13 -7.12
CA GLU A 129 10.43 -6.52 -8.05
C GLU A 129 11.63 -5.92 -7.28
N ASP A 130 12.83 -6.00 -7.85
CA ASP A 130 14.02 -5.35 -7.28
C ASP A 130 13.91 -3.82 -7.27
N ALA A 131 14.40 -3.20 -6.19
CA ALA A 131 14.51 -1.74 -6.10
C ALA A 131 15.60 -1.21 -7.03
N ARG A 132 15.36 -0.06 -7.67
CA ARG A 132 16.32 0.58 -8.57
C ARG A 132 17.50 1.13 -7.78
N GLY A 133 18.72 0.90 -8.28
CA GLY A 133 19.97 1.44 -7.68
C GLY A 133 19.87 2.94 -7.38
N ALA A 134 19.43 3.76 -8.34
CA ALA A 134 19.29 5.21 -8.15
C ALA A 134 18.26 5.63 -7.07
N ASP A 135 17.24 4.81 -6.79
CA ASP A 135 16.30 5.06 -5.69
C ASP A 135 16.90 4.65 -4.34
N ILE A 136 17.66 3.54 -4.31
CA ILE A 136 18.45 3.10 -3.14
C ILE A 136 19.53 4.15 -2.80
N ASP A 137 20.23 4.69 -3.79
CA ASP A 137 21.27 5.71 -3.63
C ASP A 137 20.71 6.99 -3.01
N VAL A 138 19.49 7.41 -3.41
CA VAL A 138 18.79 8.56 -2.80
C VAL A 138 18.47 8.29 -1.33
N VAL A 139 17.93 7.12 -0.98
CA VAL A 139 17.64 6.78 0.43
C VAL A 139 18.93 6.72 1.25
N ASN A 140 19.98 6.06 0.73
CA ASN A 140 21.28 5.95 1.40
C ASN A 140 21.94 7.32 1.61
N LEU A 141 21.87 8.22 0.63
CA LEU A 141 22.42 9.58 0.71
C LEU A 141 21.87 10.35 1.91
N TYR A 142 20.55 10.33 2.13
CA TYR A 142 19.95 11.01 3.28
C TYR A 142 20.15 10.24 4.58
N ALA A 143 20.04 8.91 4.58
CA ALA A 143 20.23 8.09 5.77
C ALA A 143 21.64 8.22 6.39
N ALA A 144 22.66 8.43 5.54
CA ALA A 144 24.05 8.66 5.95
C ALA A 144 24.30 10.04 6.62
N THR A 145 23.36 10.99 6.52
CA THR A 145 23.50 12.30 7.19
C THR A 145 23.05 12.25 8.66
N PRO A 146 23.46 13.20 9.51
CA PRO A 146 22.99 13.27 10.89
C PRO A 146 21.49 13.57 10.98
N ASP A 147 20.78 12.78 11.77
CA ASP A 147 19.34 12.86 11.98
C ASP A 147 18.97 13.64 13.24
N ILE A 148 17.71 13.55 13.68
CA ILE A 148 17.23 14.12 14.95
C ILE A 148 17.71 13.21 16.10
N PRO A 149 18.60 13.68 17.00
CA PRO A 149 19.20 12.79 17.99
C PRO A 149 18.20 12.28 19.04
N PRO A 150 18.40 11.06 19.58
CA PRO A 150 17.66 10.58 20.75
C PRO A 150 17.66 11.54 21.93
N THR A 151 16.55 11.58 22.65
CA THR A 151 16.41 12.23 23.96
C THR A 151 15.64 11.34 24.92
N LEU A 152 16.02 11.33 26.20
CA LEU A 152 15.23 10.71 27.26
C LEU A 152 14.25 11.71 27.86
N ALA A 153 13.01 11.28 28.09
CA ALA A 153 12.00 12.10 28.76
C ALA A 153 12.43 12.44 30.20
N GLY A 154 12.06 13.64 30.67
CA GLY A 154 12.40 14.13 32.02
C GLY A 154 13.79 14.76 32.18
N GLY A 155 14.64 14.77 31.14
CA GLY A 155 15.91 15.48 31.15
C GLY A 155 15.74 17.00 31.19
N THR A 156 16.53 17.70 32.02
CA THR A 156 16.51 19.18 32.16
C THR A 156 17.62 19.88 31.38
N ARG A 157 18.49 19.13 30.70
CA ARG A 157 19.60 19.63 29.87
C ARG A 157 19.70 18.80 28.61
N GLN A 158 19.81 19.46 27.47
CA GLN A 158 20.02 18.84 26.16
C GLN A 158 21.16 19.57 25.45
N ALA A 159 22.04 18.83 24.79
CA ALA A 159 23.07 19.38 23.91
C ALA A 159 22.56 19.45 22.46
N GLY A 160 23.00 20.46 21.71
CA GLY A 160 22.60 20.69 20.31
C GLY A 160 21.58 21.82 20.16
N ARG A 161 20.78 21.77 19.09
CA ARG A 161 19.77 22.77 18.76
C ARG A 161 18.43 22.42 19.41
N SER A 162 17.69 23.42 19.88
CA SER A 162 16.28 23.29 20.27
C SER A 162 15.31 23.29 19.08
N VAL A 163 15.79 23.65 17.89
CA VAL A 163 15.04 23.63 16.63
C VAL A 163 15.85 22.84 15.59
N HIS A 164 15.26 21.78 15.05
CA HIS A 164 15.90 20.87 14.10
C HIS A 164 15.74 21.34 12.65
N THR A 165 16.67 20.95 11.80
CA THR A 165 16.64 21.28 10.36
C THR A 165 15.82 20.26 9.57
N VAL A 166 15.27 20.68 8.42
CA VAL A 166 14.57 19.76 7.52
C VAL A 166 15.45 18.58 7.10
N SER A 167 16.74 18.84 6.85
CA SER A 167 17.73 17.78 6.52
C SER A 167 17.81 16.68 7.59
N GLN A 168 17.72 17.03 8.88
CA GLN A 168 17.70 16.04 9.97
C GLN A 168 16.41 15.20 9.97
N ALA A 169 15.27 15.80 9.63
CA ALA A 169 14.00 15.07 9.49
C ALA A 169 14.01 14.14 8.26
N LEU A 170 14.55 14.60 7.12
CA LEU A 170 14.75 13.75 5.94
C LEU A 170 15.71 12.58 6.24
N ALA A 171 16.74 12.79 7.06
CA ALA A 171 17.61 11.71 7.53
C ALA A 171 16.87 10.70 8.44
N THR A 172 16.03 11.16 9.37
CA THR A 172 15.16 10.27 10.17
C THR A 172 14.19 9.47 9.29
N ILE A 173 13.57 10.10 8.29
CA ILE A 173 12.69 9.45 7.31
C ILE A 173 13.45 8.41 6.48
N ALA A 174 14.65 8.74 6.01
CA ALA A 174 15.47 7.83 5.22
C ALA A 174 15.97 6.63 6.04
N ARG A 175 16.27 6.80 7.33
CA ARG A 175 16.63 5.69 8.24
C ARG A 175 15.44 4.79 8.57
N ASP A 176 14.24 5.35 8.70
CA ASP A 176 13.01 4.56 8.78
C ASP A 176 12.78 3.77 7.49
N ALA A 177 13.04 4.36 6.32
CA ALA A 177 12.98 3.66 5.03
C ALA A 177 13.99 2.50 4.95
N VAL A 178 15.22 2.66 5.46
CA VAL A 178 16.21 1.57 5.52
C VAL A 178 15.75 0.40 6.40
N ASP A 179 15.04 0.66 7.50
CA ASP A 179 14.42 -0.38 8.33
C ASP A 179 13.26 -1.08 7.58
N VAL A 180 12.39 -0.31 6.92
CA VAL A 180 11.28 -0.80 6.08
C VAL A 180 11.74 -1.71 4.94
N PHE A 181 12.86 -1.38 4.28
CA PHE A 181 13.44 -2.17 3.19
C PHE A 181 14.49 -3.20 3.66
N SER A 182 14.64 -3.41 4.96
CA SER A 182 15.55 -4.42 5.50
C SER A 182 15.08 -5.87 5.22
N PRO A 183 15.99 -6.87 5.23
CA PRO A 183 15.61 -8.28 5.04
C PRO A 183 14.57 -8.81 6.04
N ASP A 184 14.52 -8.26 7.26
CA ASP A 184 13.54 -8.63 8.30
C ASP A 184 12.08 -8.27 7.89
N ASN A 185 11.93 -7.31 6.96
CA ASN A 185 10.66 -6.87 6.40
C ASN A 185 10.39 -7.42 4.98
N ALA A 186 11.21 -8.34 4.47
CA ALA A 186 11.02 -8.98 3.17
C ALA A 186 9.63 -9.65 3.07
N GLY A 187 8.90 -9.34 1.99
CA GLY A 187 7.53 -9.84 1.77
C GLY A 187 6.45 -9.27 2.69
N ARG A 188 6.78 -8.34 3.61
CA ARG A 188 5.79 -7.63 4.45
C ARG A 188 5.20 -6.39 3.78
N LEU A 189 5.88 -5.78 2.80
CA LEU A 189 5.27 -4.70 2.02
C LEU A 189 4.20 -5.28 1.10
N ARG A 190 3.02 -4.65 1.08
CA ARG A 190 1.85 -5.10 0.30
C ARG A 190 1.15 -3.92 -0.36
N GLU A 191 0.71 -4.10 -1.61
CA GLU A 191 -0.37 -3.29 -2.17
C GLU A 191 -1.72 -3.65 -1.51
N CYS A 192 -2.76 -2.86 -1.76
CA CYS A 192 -4.06 -3.01 -1.10
C CYS A 192 -5.06 -3.80 -1.97
N ASP A 193 -5.67 -4.86 -1.43
CA ASP A 193 -6.77 -5.61 -2.06
C ASP A 193 -8.09 -4.80 -2.20
N GLY A 194 -8.06 -3.49 -1.94
CA GLY A 194 -9.15 -2.60 -2.26
C GLY A 194 -9.18 -2.36 -3.77
N ALA A 195 -10.30 -2.65 -4.42
CA ALA A 195 -10.53 -2.17 -5.78
C ALA A 195 -10.19 -0.68 -5.86
N ASP A 196 -9.50 -0.25 -6.91
CA ASP A 196 -9.17 1.15 -7.14
C ASP A 196 -8.29 1.78 -6.02
N CYS A 197 -7.42 0.99 -5.37
CA CYS A 197 -6.58 1.43 -4.26
C CYS A 197 -5.10 1.02 -4.41
N THR A 198 -4.26 1.94 -4.90
CA THR A 198 -2.80 1.73 -5.11
C THR A 198 -1.94 1.97 -3.87
N MET A 199 -2.53 1.98 -2.68
CA MET A 199 -1.82 2.26 -1.42
C MET A 199 -0.93 1.07 -1.01
N VAL A 200 0.38 1.31 -0.87
CA VAL A 200 1.33 0.37 -0.25
C VAL A 200 1.36 0.57 1.27
N TYR A 201 1.53 -0.50 2.02
CA TYR A 201 1.74 -0.49 3.48
C TYR A 201 2.69 -1.61 3.90
N LEU A 202 3.35 -1.43 5.04
CA LEU A 202 4.10 -2.48 5.72
C LEU A 202 3.14 -3.29 6.60
N ASP A 203 3.09 -4.61 6.40
CA ASP A 203 2.31 -5.52 7.23
C ASP A 203 3.03 -5.82 8.55
N THR A 204 2.87 -4.92 9.52
CA THR A 204 3.35 -5.04 10.90
C THR A 204 2.59 -6.09 11.72
N SER A 205 1.58 -6.79 11.15
CA SER A 205 0.84 -7.80 11.90
C SER A 205 1.68 -9.05 12.16
N ARG A 206 1.47 -9.68 13.33
CA ARG A 206 2.19 -10.89 13.76
C ARG A 206 2.10 -12.04 12.75
N ALA A 207 0.97 -12.17 12.06
CA ALA A 207 0.72 -13.23 11.09
C ALA A 207 1.08 -12.84 9.64
N ALA A 208 1.38 -11.56 9.36
CA ALA A 208 1.56 -11.02 8.02
C ALA A 208 0.37 -11.33 7.06
N THR A 209 -0.87 -11.29 7.58
CA THR A 209 -2.10 -11.61 6.83
C THR A 209 -2.99 -10.39 6.56
N ARG A 210 -2.46 -9.17 6.64
CA ARG A 210 -3.20 -7.96 6.31
C ARG A 210 -3.42 -7.89 4.80
N ARG A 211 -4.63 -7.48 4.39
CA ARG A 211 -5.04 -7.37 2.98
C ARG A 211 -5.41 -5.95 2.55
N TRP A 212 -5.59 -5.04 3.51
CA TRP A 212 -6.09 -3.69 3.25
C TRP A 212 -5.29 -2.64 4.01
N CYS A 213 -4.95 -1.55 3.33
CA CYS A 213 -4.35 -0.35 3.93
C CYS A 213 -5.21 0.26 5.04
N SER A 214 -6.54 0.08 5.00
CA SER A 214 -7.43 0.37 6.13
C SER A 214 -8.68 -0.51 6.10
N MET A 215 -9.08 -0.99 7.28
CA MET A 215 -10.36 -1.67 7.47
C MET A 215 -11.55 -0.71 7.27
N GLN A 216 -11.39 0.57 7.65
CA GLN A 216 -12.48 1.57 7.65
C GLN A 216 -12.99 1.90 6.24
N ARG A 217 -12.10 2.06 5.25
CA ARG A 217 -12.44 2.33 3.84
C ARG A 217 -12.41 1.06 3.00
N CYS A 218 -11.25 0.45 2.78
CA CYS A 218 -11.07 -0.63 1.81
C CYS A 218 -11.66 -1.96 2.29
N GLY A 219 -11.41 -2.36 3.54
CA GLY A 219 -12.04 -3.55 4.13
C GLY A 219 -13.58 -3.46 4.12
N ASN A 220 -14.15 -2.30 4.45
CA ASN A 220 -15.59 -2.10 4.40
C ASN A 220 -16.16 -2.02 2.97
N ARG A 221 -15.48 -1.37 2.01
CA ARG A 221 -15.85 -1.42 0.58
C ARG A 221 -15.88 -2.86 0.07
N ALA A 222 -14.89 -3.69 0.42
CA ALA A 222 -14.86 -5.11 0.06
C ALA A 222 -16.05 -5.89 0.65
N LYS A 223 -16.36 -5.71 1.95
CA LYS A 223 -17.53 -6.32 2.60
C LYS A 223 -18.85 -5.91 1.91
N VAL A 224 -19.03 -4.62 1.60
CA VAL A 224 -20.22 -4.10 0.92
C VAL A 224 -20.36 -4.67 -0.50
N ARG A 225 -19.27 -4.72 -1.28
CA ARG A 225 -19.25 -5.34 -2.62
C ARG A 225 -19.64 -6.81 -2.55
N ALA A 226 -19.05 -7.58 -1.63
CA ALA A 226 -19.36 -9.00 -1.45
C ALA A 226 -20.82 -9.24 -1.00
N HIS A 227 -21.37 -8.40 -0.13
CA HIS A 227 -22.78 -8.47 0.27
C HIS A 227 -23.74 -8.14 -0.89
N ARG A 228 -23.45 -7.09 -1.67
CA ARG A 228 -24.23 -6.73 -2.89
C ARG A 228 -24.19 -7.88 -3.92
N ALA A 229 -23.01 -8.46 -4.16
CA ALA A 229 -22.86 -9.60 -5.07
C ALA A 229 -23.68 -10.83 -4.63
N ARG A 230 -23.66 -11.18 -3.33
CA ARG A 230 -24.50 -12.26 -2.79
C ARG A 230 -25.99 -11.97 -2.94
N LYS A 231 -26.47 -10.75 -2.67
CA LYS A 231 -27.88 -10.39 -2.89
C LYS A 231 -28.28 -10.45 -4.37
N ALA A 232 -27.43 -9.99 -5.28
CA ALA A 232 -27.68 -10.08 -6.73
C ALA A 232 -27.71 -11.54 -7.22
N GLY A 233 -26.79 -12.39 -6.74
CA GLY A 233 -26.80 -13.82 -7.03
C GLY A 233 -28.06 -14.51 -6.52
N ASN A 234 -28.48 -14.22 -5.29
CA ASN A 234 -29.70 -14.79 -4.71
C ASN A 234 -30.96 -14.30 -5.42
N ALA A 235 -31.03 -13.03 -5.84
CA ALA A 235 -32.14 -12.50 -6.64
C ALA A 235 -32.20 -13.14 -8.04
N ARG A 236 -31.04 -13.42 -8.66
CA ARG A 236 -30.95 -14.10 -9.96
C ARG A 236 -31.22 -15.61 -9.89
N ALA A 237 -30.99 -16.24 -8.74
CA ALA A 237 -31.41 -17.62 -8.46
C ALA A 237 -32.90 -17.72 -8.08
N ALA A 238 -33.51 -16.64 -7.61
CA ALA A 238 -34.94 -16.54 -7.28
C ALA A 238 -35.80 -15.98 -8.43
N ALA A 239 -35.20 -15.63 -9.57
CA ALA A 239 -35.94 -15.27 -10.77
C ALA A 239 -36.48 -16.55 -11.44
N PRO A 240 -37.80 -16.73 -11.58
CA PRO A 240 -38.35 -17.90 -12.27
C PRO A 240 -37.98 -17.88 -13.75
N ASP A 241 -37.84 -19.06 -14.35
CA ASP A 241 -37.45 -19.22 -15.75
C ASP A 241 -38.57 -18.76 -16.69
N ALA A 242 -38.47 -17.52 -17.14
CA ALA A 242 -39.41 -16.87 -18.05
C ALA A 242 -39.30 -17.34 -19.52
N SER A 243 -38.59 -18.45 -19.80
CA SER A 243 -38.63 -19.12 -21.12
C SER A 243 -39.77 -20.15 -21.23
N ALA A 244 -40.35 -20.59 -20.13
CA ALA A 244 -41.46 -21.55 -20.11
C ALA A 244 -42.82 -20.89 -20.41
N ALA A 245 -43.08 -20.56 -21.68
CA ALA A 245 -44.38 -20.07 -22.13
C ALA A 245 -45.47 -21.17 -21.99
N PRO A 246 -46.67 -20.86 -21.46
CA PRO A 246 -47.73 -21.85 -21.26
C PRO A 246 -48.40 -22.23 -22.59
N ALA A 247 -48.29 -23.49 -22.99
CA ALA A 247 -49.01 -24.04 -24.14
C ALA A 247 -50.52 -24.15 -23.83
N ALA A 248 -51.36 -23.61 -24.72
CA ALA A 248 -52.81 -23.76 -24.64
C ALA A 248 -53.26 -25.20 -24.97
N PRO A 249 -54.39 -25.68 -24.42
CA PRO A 249 -54.72 -27.10 -24.44
C PRO A 249 -55.31 -27.57 -25.78
N ALA A 250 -54.88 -28.76 -26.21
CA ALA A 250 -55.54 -29.58 -27.23
C ALA A 250 -55.75 -30.99 -26.69
N ALA A 251 -56.88 -31.61 -27.06
CA ALA A 251 -57.31 -32.93 -26.61
C ALA A 251 -57.82 -33.75 -27.83
N PRO A 252 -58.18 -35.03 -27.69
CA PRO A 252 -57.25 -36.10 -27.30
C PRO A 252 -57.35 -37.33 -28.23
N THR A 253 -56.28 -38.10 -28.44
CA THR A 253 -56.38 -39.43 -29.09
C THR A 253 -55.35 -40.47 -28.60
N ALA A 254 -55.89 -41.65 -28.29
CA ALA A 254 -55.32 -43.01 -28.42
C ALA A 254 -53.84 -43.32 -28.09
N SER A 255 -53.64 -44.07 -27.00
CA SER A 255 -52.93 -45.38 -26.91
C SER A 255 -51.63 -45.58 -27.73
N THR A 256 -50.50 -45.94 -27.11
CA THR A 256 -50.23 -47.31 -26.60
C THR A 256 -48.88 -47.35 -25.86
N ALA A 257 -48.72 -48.27 -24.90
CA ALA A 257 -47.47 -48.60 -24.19
C ALA A 257 -47.31 -50.14 -24.14
N PRO A 258 -46.21 -50.76 -23.63
CA PRO A 258 -44.97 -50.18 -23.07
C PRO A 258 -43.67 -50.80 -23.66
N ALA A 259 -42.49 -50.33 -23.23
CA ALA A 259 -41.30 -51.17 -23.02
C ALA A 259 -40.20 -50.48 -22.20
N ALA A 260 -39.74 -51.17 -21.16
CA ALA A 260 -38.45 -51.03 -20.46
C ALA A 260 -38.02 -52.47 -20.06
N PRO A 261 -36.84 -52.73 -19.44
CA PRO A 261 -35.70 -51.87 -19.09
C PRO A 261 -34.34 -52.43 -19.60
N ALA A 262 -33.21 -51.80 -19.23
CA ALA A 262 -32.00 -52.50 -18.74
C ALA A 262 -30.86 -51.55 -18.29
N ALA A 263 -30.49 -51.64 -17.02
CA ALA A 263 -29.09 -51.63 -16.54
C ALA A 263 -28.78 -53.08 -16.07
N PRO A 264 -27.57 -53.52 -15.63
CA PRO A 264 -26.51 -52.83 -14.88
C PRO A 264 -25.22 -52.67 -15.76
N THR A 265 -23.93 -52.66 -15.38
CA THR A 265 -23.11 -53.23 -14.27
C THR A 265 -21.93 -52.32 -13.85
N SER A 266 -21.10 -52.78 -12.92
CA SER A 266 -20.03 -52.05 -12.23
C SER A 266 -18.63 -52.65 -12.47
N SER A 267 -17.59 -51.81 -12.33
CA SER A 267 -16.30 -52.12 -11.67
C SER A 267 -15.54 -50.79 -11.43
N ALA A 268 -14.88 -50.44 -10.31
CA ALA A 268 -14.29 -51.15 -9.15
C ALA A 268 -12.78 -51.44 -9.26
N ALA A 269 -12.07 -51.24 -8.13
CA ALA A 269 -10.61 -51.32 -7.93
C ALA A 269 -9.78 -50.20 -8.63
N ALA A 270 -8.58 -49.81 -8.16
CA ALA A 270 -7.75 -50.36 -7.07
C ALA A 270 -7.04 -49.27 -6.23
N VAL A 271 -6.34 -49.67 -5.15
CA VAL A 271 -5.62 -48.79 -4.20
C VAL A 271 -4.14 -49.16 -4.05
N SER A 272 -3.26 -48.16 -3.95
CA SER A 272 -1.97 -48.11 -3.18
C SER A 272 -1.30 -46.75 -3.45
N SER A 273 -0.68 -46.01 -2.52
CA SER A 273 0.13 -46.29 -1.31
C SER A 273 1.62 -46.51 -1.59
N ALA A 274 2.48 -45.52 -1.28
CA ALA A 274 3.78 -45.67 -0.60
C ALA A 274 4.63 -44.37 -0.58
N ALA A 275 4.95 -43.89 0.62
CA ALA A 275 6.27 -43.38 1.02
C ALA A 275 6.78 -44.33 2.15
N PRO A 276 8.04 -44.34 2.65
CA PRO A 276 8.64 -43.20 3.37
C PRO A 276 10.21 -43.18 3.37
N ALA A 277 10.82 -42.70 4.47
CA ALA A 277 12.26 -42.60 4.85
C ALA A 277 13.03 -41.42 4.20
N ALA A 278 13.74 -40.52 4.92
CA ALA A 278 14.58 -40.58 6.15
C ALA A 278 16.00 -41.17 5.88
N GLU A 279 17.10 -40.76 6.52
CA GLU A 279 17.35 -39.78 7.60
C GLU A 279 18.84 -39.35 7.59
N THR A 280 19.22 -38.21 8.19
CA THR A 280 20.42 -38.09 9.08
C THR A 280 20.60 -36.65 9.58
N ALA A 281 21.19 -36.50 10.77
CA ALA A 281 21.51 -35.21 11.39
C ALA A 281 22.93 -35.19 11.98
N THR A 282 23.50 -34.01 12.14
CA THR A 282 24.59 -33.78 13.11
C THR A 282 24.55 -32.33 13.59
N ALA A 283 24.78 -32.09 14.88
CA ALA A 283 24.84 -30.76 15.50
C ALA A 283 26.17 -30.57 16.23
N SER A 284 26.66 -29.32 16.36
CA SER A 284 27.76 -28.95 17.26
C SER A 284 27.82 -27.43 17.51
N THR A 285 27.80 -27.06 18.80
CA THR A 285 27.80 -25.70 19.37
C THR A 285 28.18 -25.84 20.86
N PRO A 286 28.81 -24.88 21.58
CA PRO A 286 29.56 -23.66 21.19
C PRO A 286 31.04 -23.72 21.66
N ALA A 287 31.74 -22.58 21.67
CA ALA A 287 32.91 -22.34 22.54
C ALA A 287 32.99 -20.87 22.98
N GLU A 288 33.12 -20.62 24.30
CA GLU A 288 33.43 -19.32 24.91
C GLU A 288 34.95 -19.14 25.07
N GLY A 289 35.49 -17.90 25.08
CA GLY A 289 36.96 -17.75 25.11
C GLY A 289 37.63 -16.38 25.30
N ARG A 290 37.40 -15.71 26.45
CA ARG A 290 38.31 -14.75 27.13
C ARG A 290 38.63 -13.36 26.54
N ARG A 291 38.68 -12.38 27.47
CA ARG A 291 39.40 -11.09 27.37
C ARG A 291 40.92 -11.25 27.58
N ALA A 292 41.69 -10.35 26.96
CA ALA A 292 42.86 -9.63 27.50
C ALA A 292 43.17 -8.48 26.48
N GLU A 293 43.50 -7.23 26.78
CA GLU A 293 43.90 -6.52 28.01
C GLU A 293 45.37 -6.72 28.47
N GLN A 294 46.30 -6.08 27.74
CA GLN A 294 47.69 -5.67 28.12
C GLN A 294 48.12 -4.59 27.09
N THR A 295 48.25 -3.30 27.45
CA THR A 295 49.36 -2.57 28.12
C THR A 295 50.63 -2.36 27.28
N ALA A 296 50.82 -1.09 26.89
CA ALA A 296 52.07 -0.31 26.82
C ALA A 296 53.39 -0.95 26.35
N ALA A 297 53.90 -0.42 25.24
CA ALA A 297 55.31 -0.09 25.00
C ALA A 297 55.37 1.25 24.25
#